data_AF-A0A8B8D485-F1
#
_entry.id   AF-A0A8B8D485-F1
#
_cell.length_a   1.000
_cell.length_b   1.000
_cell.length_c   1.000
_cell.angle_alpha   90.00
_cell.angle_beta   90.00
_cell.angle_gamma   90.00
#
_symmetry.space_group_name_H-M   'P 1'
#
loop_
_entity.id
_entity.type
_entity.pdbx_description
1 polymer ?
#
loop_
_entity_poly.entity_id
_entity_poly.type
_entity_poly.pdbx_seq_one_letter_code
_entity_poly.pdbx_strand_id
1 'polypeptide(L)'
;MDVNTQRLVTIISELQYELDITKRKLQAEMAEKERILTRLSSIAGSKLTHNNPNIADLSDKNRPQKIGEMFNELYDNEWTDTVDSMTETMEETEVITKLRKALQYVYEKTKREAEDQYRSLQNALFQRDLRKSESENFIPIYKKISDLQKEVSSISITNAKQSLREDSEFMLPFESVMIYGEPFVNRCVELCWMMHIQDPPMVLDFGSTAEIVDKNVFRFFTRSGELVDFVVWPAVLLHDNGPLIQKGVVQPFKKHTEKNSKR
;
A
#
# COMPACT_ATOMS: atom_id res chain seq x y z
N MET A 1 62.25 29.37 -45.19
CA MET A 1 60.86 29.63 -44.76
C MET A 1 60.81 31.04 -44.21
N ASP A 2 59.86 31.85 -44.70
CA ASP A 2 59.71 33.26 -44.36
C ASP A 2 59.36 33.42 -42.86
N VAL A 3 59.95 34.43 -42.19
CA VAL A 3 59.77 34.68 -40.75
C VAL A 3 58.29 34.85 -40.38
N ASN A 4 57.50 35.39 -41.32
CA ASN A 4 56.05 35.49 -41.19
C ASN A 4 55.33 34.14 -41.18
N THR A 5 55.81 33.16 -41.96
CA THR A 5 55.23 31.81 -42.01
C THR A 5 55.45 31.08 -40.68
N GLN A 6 56.63 31.20 -40.09
CA GLN A 6 56.92 30.55 -38.80
C GLN A 6 56.03 31.10 -37.68
N ARG A 7 55.83 32.42 -37.65
CA ARG A 7 54.97 33.09 -36.67
C ARG A 7 53.50 32.70 -36.82
N LEU A 8 53.01 32.57 -38.06
CA LEU A 8 51.66 32.08 -38.34
C LEU A 8 51.45 30.64 -37.88
N VAL A 9 52.43 29.75 -38.09
CA VAL A 9 52.37 28.36 -37.64
C VAL A 9 52.26 28.29 -36.12
N THR A 10 53.06 29.07 -35.38
CA THR A 10 52.98 29.11 -33.91
C THR A 10 51.60 29.56 -33.42
N ILE A 11 51.04 30.63 -33.99
CA ILE A 11 49.71 31.12 -33.63
C ILE A 11 48.62 30.08 -33.93
N ILE A 12 48.70 29.39 -35.07
CA ILE A 12 47.75 28.33 -35.43
C ILE A 12 47.84 27.16 -34.43
N SER A 13 49.03 26.75 -34.03
CA SER A 13 49.22 25.70 -33.03
C SER A 13 48.66 26.09 -31.66
N GLU A 14 48.87 27.33 -31.22
CA GLU A 14 48.31 27.86 -29.97
C GLU A 14 46.77 27.89 -30.02
N LEU A 15 46.19 28.37 -31.12
CA LEU A 15 44.74 28.40 -31.31
C LEU A 15 44.13 27.00 -31.35
N GLN A 16 44.81 26.03 -31.98
CA GLN A 16 44.38 24.63 -32.00
C GLN A 16 44.40 24.02 -30.61
N TYR A 17 45.43 24.33 -29.82
CA TYR A 17 45.55 23.88 -28.43
C TYR A 17 44.43 24.46 -27.54
N GLU A 18 44.19 25.77 -27.60
CA GLU A 18 43.11 26.43 -26.87
C GLU A 18 41.73 25.92 -27.29
N LEU A 19 41.53 25.66 -28.59
CA LEU A 19 40.29 25.08 -29.11
C LEU A 19 40.05 23.67 -28.53
N ASP A 20 41.08 22.83 -28.45
CA ASP A 20 40.96 21.49 -27.89
C ASP A 20 40.65 21.52 -26.39
N ILE A 21 41.32 22.39 -25.62
CA ILE A 21 41.03 22.60 -24.20
C ILE A 21 39.58 23.05 -24.00
N THR A 22 39.14 24.04 -24.78
CA THR A 22 37.80 24.60 -24.65
C THR A 22 36.73 23.54 -24.97
N LYS A 23 36.94 22.72 -26.00
CA LYS A 23 36.05 21.60 -26.33
C LYS A 23 35.96 20.58 -25.20
N ARG A 24 37.09 20.20 -24.58
CA ARG A 24 37.09 19.27 -23.44
C ARG A 24 36.36 19.83 -22.23
N LYS A 25 36.58 21.12 -21.91
CA LYS A 25 35.85 21.81 -20.83
C LYS A 25 34.35 21.85 -21.11
N LEU A 26 33.95 22.19 -22.34
CA LEU A 26 32.55 22.21 -22.73
C LEU A 26 31.90 20.82 -22.58
N GLN A 27 32.58 19.75 -23.00
CA GLN A 27 32.08 18.38 -22.83
C GLN A 27 31.94 18.00 -21.35
N ALA A 28 32.90 18.37 -20.50
CA ALA A 28 32.82 18.12 -19.06
C ALA A 28 31.63 18.86 -18.42
N GLU A 29 31.46 20.15 -18.75
CA GLU A 29 30.34 20.97 -18.28
C GLU A 29 28.99 20.44 -18.78
N MET A 30 28.92 19.97 -20.04
CA MET A 30 27.70 19.34 -20.58
C MET A 30 27.35 18.05 -19.83
N ALA A 31 28.34 17.20 -19.56
CA ALA A 31 28.14 15.97 -18.79
C ALA A 31 27.71 16.26 -17.34
N GLU A 32 28.28 17.29 -16.72
CA GLU A 32 27.90 17.71 -15.37
C GLU A 32 26.48 18.30 -15.34
N LYS A 33 26.14 19.15 -16.32
CA LYS A 33 24.78 19.67 -16.50
C LYS A 33 23.76 18.54 -16.65
N GLU A 34 24.04 17.54 -17.49
CA GLU A 34 23.14 16.38 -17.67
C GLU A 34 22.98 15.57 -16.38
N ARG A 35 24.06 15.35 -15.63
CA ARG A 35 24.00 14.68 -14.32
C ARG A 35 23.15 15.45 -13.31
N ILE A 36 23.33 16.78 -13.23
CA ILE A 36 22.57 17.64 -12.32
C ILE A 36 21.10 17.66 -12.72
N LEU A 37 20.78 17.82 -14.00
CA LEU A 37 19.41 17.78 -14.50
C LEU A 37 18.73 16.46 -14.19
N THR A 38 19.42 15.33 -14.40
CA THR A 38 18.89 14.00 -14.09
C THR A 38 18.60 13.85 -12.60
N ARG A 39 19.51 14.29 -11.73
CA ARG A 39 19.33 14.27 -10.28
C ARG A 39 18.20 15.19 -9.84
N LEU A 40 18.08 16.39 -10.40
CA LEU A 40 17.02 17.33 -10.06
C LEU A 40 15.65 16.79 -10.47
N SER A 41 15.53 16.21 -11.67
CA SER A 41 14.31 15.54 -12.13
C SER A 41 13.92 14.38 -11.22
N SER A 42 14.88 13.57 -10.76
CA SER A 42 14.62 12.48 -9.80
C SER A 42 14.12 12.99 -8.44
N ILE A 43 14.73 14.07 -7.91
CA ILE A 43 14.29 14.68 -6.65
C ILE A 43 12.88 15.28 -6.82
N ALA A 44 12.64 16.02 -7.89
CA ALA A 44 11.33 16.61 -8.19
C ALA A 44 10.25 15.53 -8.33
N GLY A 45 10.53 14.43 -9.06
CA GLY A 45 9.62 13.30 -9.19
C GLY A 45 9.32 12.64 -7.85
N SER A 46 10.35 12.40 -7.02
CA SER A 46 10.18 11.81 -5.68
C SER A 46 9.30 12.69 -4.79
N LYS A 47 9.50 14.02 -4.82
CA LYS A 47 8.68 14.98 -4.08
C LYS A 47 7.22 15.01 -4.56
N LEU A 48 6.99 14.91 -5.86
CA LEU A 48 5.63 14.91 -6.43
C LEU A 48 4.85 13.66 -6.02
N THR A 49 5.50 12.50 -5.95
CA THR A 49 4.85 11.21 -5.65
C THR A 49 4.77 10.88 -4.16
N HIS A 50 5.68 11.40 -3.34
CA HIS A 50 5.74 11.03 -1.92
C HIS A 50 4.48 11.51 -1.20
N ASN A 51 3.85 10.59 -0.45
CA ASN A 51 2.58 10.84 0.23
C ASN A 51 1.50 11.48 -0.68
N ASN A 52 1.56 11.23 -1.99
CA ASN A 52 0.64 11.81 -2.96
C ASN A 52 -0.11 10.72 -3.73
N PRO A 53 -1.28 10.28 -3.21
CA PRO A 53 -2.03 9.18 -3.79
C PRO A 53 -2.61 9.49 -5.18
N ASN A 54 -2.65 10.76 -5.58
CA ASN A 54 -3.17 11.19 -6.88
C ASN A 54 -2.14 11.09 -8.02
N ILE A 55 -0.85 10.99 -7.70
CA ILE A 55 0.24 10.84 -8.69
C ILE A 55 0.72 9.39 -8.65
N ALA A 56 -0.10 8.50 -9.22
CA ALA A 56 0.15 7.08 -9.22
C ALA A 56 1.27 6.69 -10.20
N ASP A 57 2.18 5.83 -9.73
CA ASP A 57 3.13 5.16 -10.61
C ASP A 57 2.37 4.12 -11.46
N LEU A 58 2.21 4.41 -12.76
CA LEU A 58 1.49 3.54 -13.69
C LEU A 58 2.18 2.19 -13.92
N SER A 59 3.45 2.06 -13.52
CA SER A 59 4.21 0.81 -13.61
C SER A 59 4.00 -0.12 -12.42
N ASP A 60 3.45 0.38 -11.30
CA ASP A 60 3.16 -0.42 -10.12
C ASP A 60 2.00 -1.39 -10.42
N LYS A 61 2.29 -2.70 -10.36
CA LYS A 61 1.30 -3.76 -10.55
C LYS A 61 0.32 -3.86 -9.38
N ASN A 62 0.71 -3.30 -8.24
CA ASN A 62 0.00 -3.34 -6.97
C ASN A 62 -0.56 -1.96 -6.63
N ARG A 63 -1.01 -1.21 -7.65
CA ARG A 63 -1.69 0.07 -7.47
C ARG A 63 -2.94 -0.10 -6.59
N PRO A 64 -3.32 0.94 -5.82
CA PRO A 64 -4.47 0.87 -4.91
C PRO A 64 -5.77 0.37 -5.55
N GLN A 65 -6.08 0.77 -6.80
CA GLN A 65 -7.26 0.27 -7.50
C GLN A 65 -7.20 -1.24 -7.73
N LYS A 66 -6.02 -1.76 -8.13
CA LYS A 66 -5.86 -3.20 -8.39
C LYS A 66 -5.92 -4.02 -7.09
N ILE A 67 -5.35 -3.49 -6.01
CA ILE A 67 -5.50 -4.08 -4.68
C ILE A 67 -6.98 -4.11 -4.27
N GLY A 68 -7.72 -3.02 -4.51
CA GLY A 68 -9.17 -2.96 -4.26
C GLY A 68 -9.96 -4.01 -5.03
N GLU A 69 -9.65 -4.22 -6.31
CA GLU A 69 -10.24 -5.30 -7.13
C GLU A 69 -9.94 -6.68 -6.55
N MET A 70 -8.67 -6.97 -6.24
CA MET A 70 -8.24 -8.25 -5.66
C MET A 70 -8.86 -8.49 -4.27
N PHE A 71 -9.13 -7.43 -3.51
CA PHE A 71 -9.80 -7.52 -2.22
C PHE A 71 -11.30 -7.78 -2.37
N ASN A 72 -11.93 -7.26 -3.42
CA ASN A 72 -13.30 -7.65 -3.75
C ASN A 72 -13.38 -9.10 -4.25
N GLU A 73 -12.42 -9.55 -5.06
CA GLU A 73 -12.31 -10.95 -5.49
C GLU A 73 -12.14 -11.90 -4.30
N LEU A 74 -11.37 -11.51 -3.26
CA LEU A 74 -11.25 -12.28 -2.02
C LEU A 74 -12.60 -12.49 -1.33
N TYR A 75 -13.47 -11.47 -1.34
CA TYR A 75 -14.82 -11.58 -0.79
C TYR A 75 -15.70 -12.51 -1.65
N ASP A 76 -15.65 -12.35 -2.97
CA ASP A 76 -16.52 -13.10 -3.88
C ASP A 76 -16.11 -14.60 -3.95
N ASN A 77 -14.82 -14.92 -3.77
CA ASN A 77 -14.28 -16.28 -3.88
C ASN A 77 -13.96 -16.90 -2.49
N GLU A 78 -12.74 -16.75 -1.98
CA GLU A 78 -12.26 -17.56 -0.84
C GLU A 78 -13.05 -17.32 0.45
N TRP A 79 -13.58 -16.10 0.65
CA TRP A 79 -14.48 -15.83 1.76
C TRP A 79 -15.79 -16.60 1.61
N THR A 80 -16.44 -16.58 0.45
CA THR A 80 -17.68 -17.33 0.16
C THR A 80 -17.46 -18.83 0.35
N ASP A 81 -16.38 -19.38 -0.21
CA ASP A 81 -16.03 -20.80 -0.08
C ASP A 81 -15.84 -21.22 1.39
N THR A 82 -15.23 -20.33 2.19
CA THR A 82 -15.03 -20.57 3.63
C THR A 82 -16.35 -20.51 4.39
N VAL A 83 -17.23 -19.56 4.05
CA VAL A 83 -18.57 -19.47 4.66
C VAL A 83 -19.36 -20.74 4.38
N ASP A 84 -19.41 -21.18 3.13
CA ASP A 84 -20.12 -22.40 2.73
C ASP A 84 -19.59 -23.63 3.48
N SER A 85 -18.27 -23.77 3.57
CA SER A 85 -17.64 -24.89 4.28
C SER A 85 -17.93 -24.90 5.79
N MET A 86 -17.89 -23.74 6.44
CA MET A 86 -18.08 -23.65 7.89
C MET A 86 -19.56 -23.69 8.30
N THR A 87 -20.47 -23.26 7.43
CA THR A 87 -21.92 -23.26 7.71
C THR A 87 -22.55 -24.65 7.74
N GLU A 88 -21.81 -25.68 7.33
CA GLU A 88 -22.21 -27.09 7.57
C GLU A 88 -22.31 -27.44 9.06
N THR A 89 -21.57 -26.72 9.92
CA THR A 89 -21.43 -27.04 11.36
C THR A 89 -21.73 -25.88 12.29
N MET A 90 -21.81 -24.65 11.78
CA MET A 90 -21.95 -23.41 12.55
C MET A 90 -23.00 -22.50 11.93
N GLU A 91 -23.64 -21.67 12.74
CA GLU A 91 -24.58 -20.65 12.22
C GLU A 91 -23.83 -19.60 11.38
N GLU A 92 -24.41 -19.22 10.22
CA GLU A 92 -23.80 -18.29 9.26
C GLU A 92 -23.33 -16.98 9.91
N THR A 93 -24.14 -16.41 10.81
CA THR A 93 -23.79 -15.17 11.51
C THR A 93 -22.55 -15.32 12.40
N GLU A 94 -22.34 -16.49 13.00
CA GLU A 94 -21.15 -16.80 13.79
C GLU A 94 -19.92 -16.94 12.89
N VAL A 95 -20.07 -17.65 11.77
CA VAL A 95 -19.02 -17.81 10.75
C VAL A 95 -18.56 -16.46 10.23
N ILE A 96 -19.49 -15.62 9.77
CA ILE A 96 -19.20 -14.25 9.28
C ILE A 96 -18.45 -13.45 10.35
N THR A 97 -18.91 -13.51 11.60
CA THR A 97 -18.27 -12.80 12.71
C THR A 97 -16.84 -13.29 12.95
N LYS A 98 -16.60 -14.60 12.89
CA LYS A 98 -15.26 -15.20 13.04
C LYS A 98 -14.33 -14.79 11.89
N LEU A 99 -14.77 -14.89 10.64
CA LEU A 99 -13.98 -14.49 9.47
C LEU A 99 -13.62 -13.00 9.51
N ARG A 100 -14.58 -12.14 9.85
CA ARG A 100 -14.33 -10.69 10.01
C ARG A 100 -13.29 -10.41 11.08
N LYS A 101 -13.40 -11.04 12.26
CA LYS A 101 -12.44 -10.87 13.36
C LYS A 101 -11.05 -11.40 12.99
N ALA A 102 -10.98 -12.51 12.27
CA ALA A 102 -9.72 -13.04 11.75
C ALA A 102 -9.06 -12.07 10.78
N LEU A 103 -9.81 -11.53 9.80
CA LEU A 103 -9.32 -10.49 8.88
C LEU A 103 -8.86 -9.24 9.62
N GLN A 104 -9.63 -8.76 10.60
CA GLN A 104 -9.25 -7.59 11.40
C GLN A 104 -7.93 -7.84 12.17
N TYR A 105 -7.76 -9.02 12.75
CA TYR A 105 -6.51 -9.40 13.41
C TYR A 105 -5.33 -9.42 12.44
N VAL A 106 -5.51 -10.05 11.26
CA VAL A 106 -4.49 -10.10 10.21
C VAL A 106 -4.12 -8.70 9.74
N TYR A 107 -5.10 -7.83 9.53
CA TYR A 107 -4.89 -6.43 9.16
C TYR A 107 -4.01 -5.70 10.17
N GLU A 108 -4.32 -5.77 11.46
CA GLU A 108 -3.56 -5.08 12.52
C GLU A 108 -2.18 -5.70 12.76
N LYS A 109 -2.04 -7.03 12.65
CA LYS A 109 -0.75 -7.70 12.79
C LYS A 109 0.19 -7.32 11.64
N THR A 110 -0.28 -7.45 10.39
CA THR A 110 0.53 -7.09 9.22
C THR A 110 0.86 -5.60 9.17
N LYS A 111 -0.01 -4.73 9.70
CA LYS A 111 0.29 -3.30 9.87
C LYS A 111 1.52 -3.08 10.74
N ARG A 112 1.52 -3.69 11.94
CA ARG A 112 2.63 -3.60 12.89
C ARG A 112 3.92 -4.15 12.28
N GLU A 113 3.86 -5.33 11.66
CA GLU A 113 5.03 -5.96 11.04
C GLU A 113 5.60 -5.16 9.88
N ALA A 114 4.75 -4.58 9.02
CA ALA A 114 5.19 -3.71 7.94
C ALA A 114 5.81 -2.40 8.50
N GLU A 115 5.21 -1.79 9.51
CA GLU A 115 5.78 -0.61 10.17
C GLU A 115 7.13 -0.92 10.84
N ASP A 116 7.26 -2.06 11.50
CA ASP A 116 8.49 -2.52 12.16
C ASP A 116 9.58 -2.86 11.15
N GLN A 117 9.23 -3.46 10.01
CA GLN A 117 10.16 -3.67 8.92
C GLN A 117 10.69 -2.32 8.40
N TYR A 118 9.81 -1.35 8.16
CA TYR A 118 10.21 -0.02 7.74
C TYR A 118 11.16 0.63 8.78
N ARG A 119 10.79 0.58 10.07
CA ARG A 119 11.65 1.08 11.18
C ARG A 119 13.02 0.42 11.18
N SER A 120 13.06 -0.89 10.97
CA SER A 120 14.29 -1.68 10.96
C SER A 120 15.20 -1.30 9.78
N LEU A 121 14.64 -1.16 8.58
CA LEU A 121 15.38 -0.69 7.40
C LEU A 121 15.92 0.72 7.61
N GLN A 122 15.10 1.61 8.15
CA GLN A 122 15.48 2.98 8.46
C GLN A 122 16.61 3.05 9.49
N ASN A 123 16.51 2.27 10.58
CA ASN A 123 17.54 2.22 11.62
C ASN A 123 18.85 1.60 11.11
N ALA A 124 18.78 0.58 10.27
CA ALA A 124 19.96 -0.03 9.66
C ALA A 124 20.73 0.96 8.76
N LEU A 125 20.02 1.85 8.07
CA LEU A 125 20.63 2.84 7.17
C LEU A 125 21.10 4.12 7.88
N PHE A 126 20.39 4.58 8.91
CA PHE A 126 20.58 5.92 9.47
C PHE A 126 20.86 5.97 10.97
N GLN A 127 20.71 4.85 11.69
CA GLN A 127 20.89 4.74 13.15
C GLN A 127 19.98 5.67 13.98
N ARG A 128 18.95 6.29 13.37
CA ARG A 128 17.94 7.13 14.02
C ARG A 128 16.65 7.20 13.20
N ASP A 129 15.53 7.47 13.86
CA ASP A 129 14.25 7.71 13.19
C ASP A 129 14.25 9.11 12.55
N LEU A 130 14.44 9.11 11.24
CA LEU A 130 14.38 10.30 10.41
C LEU A 130 12.95 10.80 10.15
N ARG A 131 11.85 10.05 10.33
CA ARG A 131 10.49 10.44 9.87
C ARG A 131 9.99 11.78 10.41
N LYS A 132 10.56 12.28 11.52
CA LYS A 132 10.28 13.60 12.09
C LYS A 132 11.13 14.74 11.51
N SER A 133 12.08 14.43 10.65
CA SER A 133 12.90 15.43 9.97
C SER A 133 12.19 15.90 8.70
N GLU A 134 11.56 17.07 8.81
CA GLU A 134 10.93 17.80 7.69
C GLU A 134 11.94 18.34 6.67
N SER A 135 13.21 17.94 6.77
CA SER A 135 14.24 18.36 5.82
C SER A 135 13.92 17.74 4.46
N GLU A 136 13.60 18.58 3.48
CA GLU A 136 13.27 18.20 2.10
C GLU A 136 14.29 17.26 1.43
N ASN A 137 15.54 17.24 1.92
CA ASN A 137 16.60 16.36 1.45
C ASN A 137 16.38 14.87 1.81
N PHE A 138 15.53 14.56 2.79
CA PHE A 138 15.25 13.18 3.21
C PHE A 138 14.08 12.52 2.47
N ILE A 139 13.24 13.28 1.76
CA ILE A 139 12.12 12.73 0.98
C ILE A 139 12.57 11.64 -0.01
N PRO A 140 13.63 11.84 -0.82
CA PRO A 140 14.14 10.80 -1.72
C PRO A 140 14.66 9.56 -0.98
N ILE A 141 15.08 9.72 0.28
CA ILE A 141 15.58 8.64 1.12
C ILE A 141 14.41 7.80 1.67
N TYR A 142 13.34 8.42 2.19
CA TYR A 142 12.16 7.67 2.64
C TYR A 142 11.51 6.88 1.51
N LYS A 143 11.50 7.49 0.31
CA LYS A 143 10.99 6.81 -0.88
C LYS A 143 11.79 5.54 -1.16
N LYS A 144 13.13 5.59 -1.12
CA LYS A 144 13.98 4.40 -1.29
C LYS A 144 13.71 3.30 -0.24
N ILE A 145 13.42 3.66 1.01
CA ILE A 145 13.05 2.66 2.03
C ILE A 145 11.72 2.00 1.66
N SER A 146 10.74 2.79 1.23
CA SER A 146 9.42 2.30 0.81
C SER A 146 9.52 1.42 -0.44
N ASP A 147 10.33 1.83 -1.42
CA ASP A 147 10.60 1.08 -2.65
C ASP A 147 11.25 -0.27 -2.30
N LEU A 148 12.26 -0.28 -1.42
CA LEU A 148 12.87 -1.52 -0.95
C LEU A 148 11.85 -2.42 -0.25
N GLN A 149 10.95 -1.85 0.56
CA GLN A 149 9.88 -2.57 1.23
C GLN A 149 8.94 -3.27 0.22
N LYS A 150 8.61 -2.56 -0.87
CA LYS A 150 7.84 -3.11 -1.98
C LYS A 150 8.58 -4.22 -2.72
N GLU A 151 9.88 -4.04 -2.97
CA GLU A 151 10.73 -5.04 -3.64
C GLU A 151 10.83 -6.36 -2.85
N VAL A 152 10.91 -6.29 -1.53
CA VAL A 152 11.02 -7.48 -0.66
C VAL A 152 9.67 -8.01 -0.17
N SER A 153 8.55 -7.48 -0.68
CA SER A 153 7.21 -7.78 -0.18
C SER A 153 6.86 -9.28 -0.28
N SER A 154 7.26 -9.97 -1.35
CA SER A 154 7.02 -11.42 -1.50
C SER A 154 7.62 -12.27 -0.37
N ILE A 155 8.87 -11.97 0.02
CA ILE A 155 9.55 -12.66 1.13
C ILE A 155 8.87 -12.28 2.45
N SER A 156 8.53 -11.00 2.61
CA SER A 156 7.93 -10.49 3.85
C SER A 156 6.54 -11.08 4.09
N ILE A 157 5.72 -11.19 3.05
CA ILE A 157 4.42 -11.87 3.08
C ILE A 157 4.57 -13.34 3.45
N THR A 158 5.58 -14.03 2.89
CA THR A 158 5.85 -15.43 3.22
C THR A 158 6.17 -15.59 4.70
N ASN A 159 7.00 -14.70 5.24
CA ASN A 159 7.35 -14.68 6.66
C ASN A 159 6.15 -14.31 7.54
N ALA A 160 5.32 -13.34 7.12
CA ALA A 160 4.12 -12.93 7.85
C ALA A 160 3.10 -14.08 7.94
N LYS A 161 2.90 -14.84 6.85
CA LYS A 161 2.08 -16.06 6.87
C LYS A 161 2.60 -17.09 7.85
N GLN A 162 3.92 -17.32 7.86
CA GLN A 162 4.53 -18.26 8.80
C GLN A 162 4.39 -17.78 10.26
N SER A 163 4.65 -16.49 10.51
CA SER A 163 4.49 -15.89 11.83
C SER A 163 3.05 -15.98 12.34
N LEU A 164 2.06 -15.80 11.46
CA LEU A 164 0.64 -15.95 11.82
C LEU A 164 0.29 -17.39 12.23
N ARG A 165 0.84 -18.40 11.56
CA ARG A 165 0.63 -19.82 11.92
C ARG A 165 1.23 -20.19 13.27
N GLU A 166 2.29 -19.49 13.68
CA GLU A 166 2.96 -19.69 14.97
C GLU A 166 2.36 -18.82 16.08
N ASP A 167 1.45 -17.90 15.74
CA ASP A 167 0.84 -16.96 16.66
C ASP A 167 -0.35 -17.59 17.40
N SER A 168 -0.15 -17.92 18.67
CA SER A 168 -1.21 -18.50 19.50
C SER A 168 -2.38 -17.55 19.74
N GLU A 169 -2.18 -16.23 19.72
CA GLU A 169 -3.26 -15.24 19.85
C GLU A 169 -4.21 -15.28 18.65
N PHE A 170 -3.72 -15.69 17.48
CA PHE A 170 -4.54 -15.93 16.30
C PHE A 170 -5.08 -17.36 16.26
N MET A 171 -4.22 -18.36 16.43
CA MET A 171 -4.57 -19.75 16.22
C MET A 171 -5.62 -20.24 17.22
N LEU A 172 -5.58 -19.82 18.49
CA LEU A 172 -6.54 -20.27 19.51
C LEU A 172 -8.00 -19.84 19.19
N PRO A 173 -8.32 -18.56 18.91
CA PRO A 173 -9.68 -18.15 18.59
C PRO A 173 -10.13 -18.48 17.15
N PHE A 174 -9.20 -18.68 16.21
CA PHE A 174 -9.47 -18.81 14.78
C PHE A 174 -8.99 -20.13 14.16
N GLU A 175 -8.77 -21.18 14.97
CA GLU A 175 -8.36 -22.50 14.48
C GLU A 175 -9.29 -23.03 13.37
N SER A 176 -10.61 -22.92 13.57
CA SER A 176 -11.58 -23.36 12.57
C SER A 176 -11.48 -22.55 11.26
N VAL A 177 -11.22 -21.24 11.34
CA VAL A 177 -10.99 -20.41 10.15
C VAL A 177 -9.75 -20.88 9.40
N MET A 178 -8.69 -21.28 10.11
CA MET A 178 -7.50 -21.85 9.47
C MET A 178 -7.76 -23.23 8.86
N ILE A 179 -8.52 -24.10 9.52
CA ILE A 179 -8.83 -25.44 9.00
C ILE A 179 -9.66 -25.38 7.71
N TYR A 180 -10.72 -24.54 7.70
CA TYR A 180 -11.67 -24.49 6.59
C TYR A 180 -11.36 -23.40 5.56
N GLY A 181 -10.57 -22.39 5.93
CA GLY A 181 -10.34 -21.17 5.16
C GLY A 181 -8.88 -20.74 5.08
N GLU A 182 -7.93 -21.67 5.11
CA GLU A 182 -6.51 -21.33 4.93
C GLU A 182 -6.24 -20.46 3.66
N PRO A 183 -6.85 -20.74 2.48
CA PRO A 183 -6.69 -19.87 1.32
C PRO A 183 -7.16 -18.43 1.59
N PHE A 184 -8.30 -18.26 2.25
CA PHE A 184 -8.82 -16.95 2.68
C PHE A 184 -7.82 -16.23 3.59
N VAL A 185 -7.30 -16.89 4.62
CA VAL A 185 -6.34 -16.27 5.56
C VAL A 185 -5.04 -15.89 4.86
N ASN A 186 -4.48 -16.78 4.03
CA ASN A 186 -3.27 -16.50 3.27
C ASN A 186 -3.44 -15.28 2.36
N ARG A 187 -4.59 -15.16 1.72
CA ARG A 187 -4.91 -14.03 0.84
C ARG A 187 -5.16 -12.74 1.63
N CYS A 188 -5.74 -12.82 2.83
CA CYS A 188 -5.83 -11.69 3.76
C CYS A 188 -4.45 -11.14 4.10
N VAL A 189 -3.49 -12.00 4.45
CA VAL A 189 -2.11 -11.59 4.78
C VAL A 189 -1.45 -10.87 3.61
N GLU A 190 -1.56 -11.43 2.40
CA GLU A 190 -1.03 -10.82 1.17
C GLU A 190 -1.58 -9.41 0.95
N LEU A 191 -2.91 -9.29 0.92
CA LEU A 191 -3.55 -8.02 0.56
C LEU A 191 -3.38 -6.96 1.64
N CYS A 192 -3.49 -7.34 2.92
CA CYS A 192 -3.24 -6.40 4.02
C CYS A 192 -1.79 -5.89 3.98
N TRP A 193 -0.81 -6.78 3.78
CA TRP A 193 0.59 -6.36 3.63
C TRP A 193 0.76 -5.36 2.48
N MET A 194 0.19 -5.66 1.31
CA MET A 194 0.28 -4.80 0.13
C MET A 194 -0.41 -3.44 0.32
N MET A 195 -1.49 -3.38 1.12
CA MET A 195 -2.16 -2.15 1.51
C MET A 195 -1.29 -1.27 2.42
N HIS A 196 -0.58 -1.89 3.37
CA HIS A 196 0.23 -1.18 4.37
C HIS A 196 1.51 -0.55 3.81
N ILE A 197 2.04 -1.11 2.72
CA ILE A 197 3.26 -0.61 2.05
C ILE A 197 2.98 0.40 0.93
N GLN A 198 1.73 0.86 0.79
CA GLN A 198 1.41 2.01 -0.06
C GLN A 198 1.89 3.32 0.60
N ASP A 199 2.07 4.37 -0.21
CA ASP A 199 2.47 5.70 0.26
C ASP A 199 1.46 6.75 -0.24
N PRO A 200 0.48 7.16 0.58
CA PRO A 200 0.15 6.68 1.93
C PRO A 200 -0.46 5.26 2.00
N PRO A 201 -0.42 4.58 3.17
CA PRO A 201 -1.05 3.27 3.38
C PRO A 201 -2.57 3.30 3.18
N MET A 202 -3.12 2.23 2.60
CA MET A 202 -4.56 2.06 2.44
C MET A 202 -5.23 1.65 3.76
N VAL A 203 -6.53 1.91 3.90
CA VAL A 203 -7.28 1.67 5.14
C VAL A 203 -8.47 0.73 4.90
N LEU A 204 -8.60 -0.28 5.77
CA LEU A 204 -9.81 -1.08 5.89
C LEU A 204 -10.72 -0.47 6.98
N ASP A 205 -11.93 -0.10 6.59
CA ASP A 205 -12.95 0.38 7.51
C ASP A 205 -13.89 -0.77 7.90
N PHE A 206 -13.74 -1.23 9.14
CA PHE A 206 -14.56 -2.28 9.74
C PHE A 206 -15.88 -1.76 10.36
N GLY A 207 -16.16 -0.46 10.18
CA GLY A 207 -17.33 0.25 10.69
C GLY A 207 -17.32 0.49 12.20
N SER A 208 -18.03 1.51 12.65
CA SER A 208 -18.42 1.65 14.05
C SER A 208 -19.75 0.93 14.28
N THR A 209 -19.82 0.11 15.33
CA THR A 209 -21.07 -0.55 15.73
C THR A 209 -22.05 0.51 16.24
N ALA A 210 -23.22 0.62 15.59
CA ALA A 210 -24.39 1.47 15.89
C ALA A 210 -24.61 2.76 15.07
N GLU A 211 -24.01 2.91 13.87
CA GLU A 211 -24.33 4.02 12.96
C GLU A 211 -25.44 3.70 11.94
N ILE A 212 -26.06 4.77 11.42
CA ILE A 212 -26.93 4.71 10.24
C ILE A 212 -26.11 4.16 9.07
N VAL A 213 -26.68 3.27 8.26
CA VAL A 213 -25.98 2.72 7.10
C VAL A 213 -25.67 3.83 6.10
N ASP A 214 -24.38 4.17 5.95
CA ASP A 214 -23.91 4.99 4.84
C ASP A 214 -23.85 4.16 3.56
N LYS A 215 -24.86 4.34 2.70
CA LYS A 215 -24.97 3.65 1.40
C LYS A 215 -23.89 4.05 0.40
N ASN A 216 -23.15 5.12 0.65
CA ASN A 216 -21.99 5.50 -0.16
C ASN A 216 -20.79 4.62 0.15
N VAL A 217 -20.63 4.19 1.40
CA VAL A 217 -19.50 3.36 1.86
C VAL A 217 -19.84 1.86 1.87
N PHE A 218 -21.08 1.51 2.18
CA PHE A 218 -21.50 0.12 2.35
C PHE A 218 -22.67 -0.27 1.44
N ARG A 219 -22.65 -1.51 0.96
CA ARG A 219 -23.81 -2.19 0.36
C ARG A 219 -24.45 -3.16 1.37
N PHE A 220 -25.71 -3.51 1.14
CA PHE A 220 -26.42 -4.46 1.99
C PHE A 220 -26.01 -5.90 1.68
N PHE A 221 -25.95 -6.74 2.71
CA PHE A 221 -25.71 -8.17 2.60
C PHE A 221 -26.97 -8.91 2.11
N THR A 222 -27.91 -9.24 3.00
CA THR A 222 -29.13 -10.00 2.62
C THR A 222 -30.43 -9.22 2.80
N ARG A 223 -30.46 -8.21 3.67
CA ARG A 223 -31.67 -7.41 3.94
C ARG A 223 -31.40 -5.92 3.93
N SER A 224 -32.46 -5.14 3.71
CA SER A 224 -32.42 -3.67 3.77
C SER A 224 -32.82 -3.16 5.16
N GLY A 225 -32.23 -2.04 5.58
CA GLY A 225 -32.54 -1.36 6.83
C GLY A 225 -31.78 -0.04 6.93
N GLU A 226 -31.97 0.66 8.06
CA GLU A 226 -31.38 1.98 8.31
C GLU A 226 -30.21 1.92 9.29
N LEU A 227 -30.22 0.97 10.22
CA LEU A 227 -29.20 0.81 11.25
C LEU A 227 -28.36 -0.43 10.97
N VAL A 228 -27.04 -0.32 11.12
CA VAL A 228 -26.11 -1.44 11.00
C VAL A 228 -26.31 -2.41 12.17
N ASP A 229 -26.58 -3.68 11.88
CA ASP A 229 -26.56 -4.80 12.85
C ASP A 229 -25.11 -5.27 13.02
N PHE A 230 -24.50 -5.71 11.92
CA PHE A 230 -23.07 -6.04 11.87
C PHE A 230 -22.47 -5.77 10.50
N VAL A 231 -21.16 -5.52 10.48
CA VAL A 231 -20.37 -5.45 9.25
C VAL A 231 -20.00 -6.86 8.83
N VAL A 232 -20.26 -7.20 7.56
CA VAL A 232 -19.91 -8.49 6.95
C VAL A 232 -18.51 -8.43 6.34
N TRP A 233 -18.24 -7.34 5.61
CA TRP A 233 -16.99 -7.11 4.89
C TRP A 233 -16.57 -5.64 5.02
N PRO A 234 -15.31 -5.33 5.34
CA PRO A 234 -14.87 -3.94 5.50
C PRO A 234 -14.86 -3.18 4.17
N ALA A 235 -15.02 -1.87 4.24
CA ALA A 235 -14.79 -0.98 3.10
C ALA A 235 -13.29 -0.71 2.92
N VAL A 236 -12.87 -0.40 1.69
CA VAL A 236 -11.47 -0.09 1.36
C VAL A 236 -11.36 1.39 1.00
N LEU A 237 -10.52 2.12 1.72
CA LEU A 237 -10.18 3.53 1.47
C LEU A 237 -8.76 3.63 0.92
N LEU A 238 -8.54 4.62 0.05
CA LEU A 238 -7.22 4.87 -0.55
C LEU A 238 -6.16 5.21 0.50
N HIS A 239 -6.55 5.91 1.55
CA HIS A 239 -5.77 6.19 2.75
C HIS A 239 -6.71 6.64 3.88
N ASP A 240 -6.15 6.93 5.06
CA ASP A 240 -6.92 7.46 6.18
C ASP A 240 -7.65 8.76 5.78
N ASN A 241 -8.96 8.80 6.02
CA ASN A 241 -9.88 9.86 5.56
C ASN A 241 -9.84 10.13 4.03
N GLY A 242 -9.35 9.17 3.24
CA GLY A 242 -9.22 9.25 1.80
C GLY A 242 -10.47 8.82 1.03
N PRO A 243 -10.45 8.91 -0.31
CA PRO A 243 -11.56 8.46 -1.14
C PRO A 243 -11.78 6.94 -1.02
N LEU A 244 -13.04 6.55 -1.15
CA LEU A 244 -13.45 5.15 -1.20
C LEU A 244 -12.92 4.48 -2.47
N ILE A 245 -12.30 3.31 -2.32
CA ILE A 245 -11.87 2.44 -3.42
C ILE A 245 -12.89 1.34 -3.65
N GLN A 246 -13.31 0.65 -2.59
CA GLN A 246 -14.28 -0.45 -2.67
C GLN A 246 -15.29 -0.36 -1.53
N LYS A 247 -16.58 -0.54 -1.86
CA LYS A 247 -17.64 -0.58 -0.84
C LYS A 247 -17.51 -1.80 0.03
N GLY A 248 -17.72 -1.63 1.34
CA GLY A 248 -17.89 -2.74 2.26
C GLY A 248 -19.30 -3.34 2.18
N VAL A 249 -19.55 -4.37 2.99
CA VAL A 249 -20.84 -5.06 3.08
C VAL A 249 -21.33 -5.06 4.52
N VAL A 250 -22.58 -4.67 4.75
CA VAL A 250 -23.22 -4.66 6.08
C VAL A 250 -24.55 -5.38 6.06
N GLN A 251 -24.88 -6.00 7.20
CA GLN A 251 -26.21 -6.49 7.48
C GLN A 251 -26.94 -5.45 8.34
N PRO A 252 -28.06 -4.87 7.87
CA PRO A 252 -28.87 -3.97 8.69
C PRO A 252 -29.73 -4.71 9.72
N PHE A 253 -30.27 -4.05 10.74
CA PHE A 253 -31.28 -4.65 11.62
C PHE A 253 -32.56 -5.01 10.87
N LYS A 254 -33.24 -6.07 11.31
CA LYS A 254 -34.55 -6.46 10.77
C LYS A 254 -35.57 -5.37 11.14
N LYS A 255 -36.25 -4.77 10.15
CA LYS A 255 -37.35 -3.83 10.44
C LYS A 255 -38.40 -4.54 11.30
N HIS A 256 -38.65 -4.04 12.51
CA HIS A 256 -39.82 -4.45 13.28
C HIS A 256 -41.07 -3.99 12.51
N THR A 257 -41.82 -4.93 11.95
CA THR A 257 -43.18 -4.66 11.51
C THR A 257 -44.03 -4.49 12.76
N GLU A 258 -44.29 -3.25 13.18
CA GLU A 258 -45.39 -2.96 14.08
C GLU A 258 -46.67 -3.44 13.41
N LYS A 259 -47.18 -4.59 13.85
CA LYS A 259 -48.55 -4.99 13.54
C LYS A 259 -49.44 -3.93 14.17
N ASN A 260 -50.00 -3.06 13.34
CA ASN A 260 -51.11 -2.19 13.68
C ASN A 260 -52.26 -3.06 14.24
N SER A 261 -52.28 -3.23 15.55
CA SER A 261 -53.46 -3.65 16.30
C SER A 261 -54.43 -2.47 16.32
N LYS A 262 -55.09 -2.22 15.19
CA LYS A 262 -56.35 -1.46 15.20
C LYS A 262 -57.45 -2.40 15.68
N ARG A 263 -57.77 -2.29 16.97
CA ARG A 263 -59.12 -2.57 17.48
C ARG A 263 -60.00 -1.36 17.19
#